data_AF-A0A8T0WAX2-F1
#
_entry.id   AF-A0A8T0WAX2-F1
#
_cell.length_a   1.000
_cell.length_b   1.000
_cell.length_c   1.000
_cell.angle_alpha   90.00
_cell.angle_beta   90.00
_cell.angle_gamma   90.00
#
_symmetry.space_group_name_H-M   'P 1'
#
loop_
_entity.id
_entity.type
_entity.pdbx_description
1 polymer ?
#
loop_
_entity_poly.entity_id
_entity_poly.type
_entity_poly.pdbx_seq_one_letter_code
_entity_poly.pdbx_strand_id
1 'polypeptide(L)'
;MHASPRPRRARSASAGASHAPRRGAPAPAPRAPPPPPGPTAPRALPWGESGGGGREPVLLVSGMGGSVLHARRRSSPKFDLRVWVFSKYVNKWICIACPFQGAPGCINDSLLTGLQFVYGFESFFFVSRWAMHQLLVECPSIYEMLPNLNFNWKEKPTIQVWRKNPEKDGAVELVQYEASDCVSFFEKALRNNELTYNGKKVALPFNMSVFKWATETRRILDNAELPDTVSFYNIYGRSYDTPYDVCYGSESSPIGDLSEVCHTVPAYTYVDGDCTVPIESAMADGFAAKERVGVEADHRGLLSDENVFELLKKWLGASEKAPRRCLSRKPRVVDLSS
;
A
#
# COMPACT_ATOMS: atom_id res chain seq x y z
N MET A 1 87.39 -14.93 20.16
CA MET A 1 87.91 -15.01 18.78
C MET A 1 87.19 -16.13 18.04
N HIS A 2 86.96 -15.94 16.74
CA HIS A 2 86.10 -16.74 15.86
C HIS A 2 86.25 -18.27 15.91
N ALA A 3 85.14 -18.91 15.54
CA ALA A 3 84.98 -20.07 14.64
C ALA A 3 84.38 -21.34 15.28
N SER A 4 83.36 -21.85 14.56
CA SER A 4 82.47 -22.98 14.87
C SER A 4 83.16 -24.33 15.10
N PRO A 5 82.40 -25.37 15.53
CA PRO A 5 82.10 -26.38 14.52
C PRO A 5 80.71 -27.06 14.61
N ARG A 6 80.46 -27.81 13.52
CA ARG A 6 79.29 -28.54 13.03
C ARG A 6 78.70 -29.65 13.94
N PRO A 7 77.49 -30.16 13.63
CA PRO A 7 76.70 -31.02 14.50
C PRO A 7 76.83 -32.52 14.18
N ARG A 8 76.47 -33.41 15.12
CA ARG A 8 75.80 -34.70 14.84
C ARG A 8 75.32 -35.47 16.10
N ARG A 9 74.01 -35.78 16.06
CA ARG A 9 73.30 -37.05 16.35
C ARG A 9 73.21 -37.67 17.76
N ALA A 10 72.01 -38.29 17.93
CA ALA A 10 71.60 -39.39 18.81
C ALA A 10 71.32 -39.00 20.27
N ARG A 11 70.32 -39.53 20.99
CA ARG A 11 69.33 -40.60 20.79
C ARG A 11 68.25 -40.37 21.87
N SER A 12 66.98 -40.67 21.55
CA SER A 12 65.87 -40.67 22.52
C SER A 12 65.73 -42.04 23.17
N ALA A 13 65.60 -42.08 24.49
CA ALA A 13 65.18 -43.25 25.27
C ALA A 13 63.85 -42.94 25.97
N SER A 14 62.95 -43.91 25.91
CA SER A 14 61.60 -43.95 26.46
C SER A 14 61.58 -44.39 27.92
N ALA A 15 60.66 -43.86 28.74
CA ALA A 15 60.07 -44.58 29.87
C ALA A 15 58.77 -43.92 30.36
N GLY A 16 57.80 -44.74 30.76
CA GLY A 16 56.86 -44.42 31.85
C GLY A 16 55.41 -44.15 31.44
N ALA A 17 54.58 -45.19 31.48
CA ALA A 17 53.14 -45.15 31.29
C ALA A 17 52.37 -44.87 32.60
N SER A 18 51.22 -44.18 32.51
CA SER A 18 50.11 -44.29 33.47
C SER A 18 48.75 -44.16 32.77
N HIS A 19 47.75 -44.81 33.36
CA HIS A 19 46.47 -45.27 32.80
C HIS A 19 45.60 -44.28 32.01
N ALA A 20 45.05 -44.75 30.89
CA ALA A 20 43.94 -44.13 30.17
C ALA A 20 42.59 -44.82 30.51
N PRO A 21 41.50 -44.08 30.75
CA PRO A 21 40.17 -44.67 30.83
C PRO A 21 39.57 -44.86 29.42
N ARG A 22 39.05 -46.07 29.16
CA ARG A 22 38.23 -46.40 27.99
C ARG A 22 36.97 -45.52 27.98
N ARG A 23 36.81 -44.66 26.97
CA ARG A 23 35.53 -43.98 26.70
C ARG A 23 34.57 -44.99 26.07
N GLY A 24 33.46 -45.25 26.76
CA GLY A 24 32.33 -46.01 26.23
C GLY A 24 31.64 -45.26 25.08
N ALA A 25 31.05 -46.02 24.16
CA ALA A 25 30.25 -45.48 23.06
C ALA A 25 29.04 -44.69 23.60
N PRO A 26 28.62 -43.59 22.94
CA PRO A 26 27.45 -42.83 23.36
C PRO A 26 26.17 -43.64 23.13
N ALA A 27 25.28 -43.61 24.12
CA ALA A 27 23.93 -44.18 24.03
C ALA A 27 23.10 -43.44 22.95
N PRO A 28 22.18 -44.13 22.24
CA PRO A 28 21.31 -43.49 21.27
C PRO A 28 20.35 -42.51 21.97
N ALA A 29 20.19 -41.33 21.38
CA ALA A 29 19.28 -40.31 21.89
C ALA A 29 17.82 -40.81 21.90
N PRO A 30 17.01 -40.41 22.89
CA PRO A 30 15.59 -40.77 22.92
C PRO A 30 14.87 -40.16 21.71
N ARG A 31 14.00 -40.96 21.07
CA ARG A 31 13.17 -40.49 19.96
C ARG A 31 12.26 -39.36 20.45
N ALA A 32 12.23 -38.27 19.69
CA ALA A 32 11.30 -37.17 19.94
C ALA A 32 9.84 -37.67 19.88
N PRO A 33 8.94 -37.16 20.74
CA PRO A 33 7.52 -37.46 20.64
C PRO A 33 6.96 -36.95 19.30
N PRO A 34 5.94 -37.61 18.75
CA PRO A 34 5.30 -37.13 17.52
C PRO A 34 4.72 -35.72 17.75
N PRO A 35 4.70 -34.87 16.72
CA PRO A 35 4.10 -33.56 16.83
C PRO A 35 2.61 -33.69 17.18
N PRO A 36 2.03 -32.72 17.92
CA PRO A 36 0.60 -32.70 18.15
C PRO A 36 -0.14 -32.64 16.81
N PRO A 37 -1.34 -33.22 16.69
CA PRO A 37 -2.13 -33.11 15.47
C PRO A 37 -2.30 -31.63 15.14
N GLY A 38 -1.93 -31.24 13.91
CA GLY A 38 -2.14 -29.88 13.42
C GLY A 38 -3.62 -29.50 13.52
N PRO A 39 -3.94 -28.19 13.55
CA PRO A 39 -5.32 -27.75 13.57
C PRO A 39 -6.04 -28.41 12.40
N THR A 40 -7.10 -29.17 12.70
CA THR A 40 -7.99 -29.71 11.70
C THR A 40 -8.47 -28.54 10.86
N ALA A 41 -8.21 -28.58 9.55
CA ALA A 41 -8.77 -27.63 8.62
C ALA A 41 -10.29 -27.55 8.90
N PRO A 42 -10.87 -26.36 9.08
CA PRO A 42 -12.29 -26.25 9.35
C PRO A 42 -13.01 -26.99 8.23
N ARG A 43 -13.81 -27.98 8.64
CA ARG A 43 -14.65 -28.78 7.76
C ARG A 43 -15.44 -27.79 6.91
N ALA A 44 -15.18 -27.76 5.60
CA ALA A 44 -15.91 -26.91 4.69
C ALA A 44 -17.40 -27.20 4.91
N LEU A 45 -18.12 -26.22 5.45
CA LEU A 45 -19.56 -26.30 5.52
C LEU A 45 -20.04 -26.48 4.08
N PRO A 46 -20.88 -27.49 3.78
CA PRO A 46 -21.50 -27.57 2.48
C PRO A 46 -22.37 -26.32 2.38
N TRP A 47 -21.96 -25.37 1.53
CA TRP A 47 -22.82 -24.27 1.12
C TRP A 47 -24.00 -24.93 0.41
N GLY A 48 -25.09 -25.08 1.16
CA GLY A 48 -26.27 -25.81 0.74
C GLY A 48 -26.84 -25.20 -0.52
N GLU A 49 -27.18 -26.08 -1.47
CA GLU A 49 -28.37 -25.87 -2.26
C GLU A 49 -29.56 -25.85 -1.30
N SER A 50 -30.01 -24.66 -0.96
CA SER A 50 -31.36 -24.46 -0.41
C SER A 50 -32.03 -23.33 -1.17
N GLY A 51 -33.09 -23.69 -1.89
CA GLY A 51 -33.95 -22.74 -2.58
C GLY A 51 -34.64 -21.79 -1.61
N GLY A 52 -34.85 -20.55 -2.07
CA GLY A 52 -35.71 -19.55 -1.43
C GLY A 52 -34.97 -18.27 -1.02
N GLY A 53 -34.80 -17.35 -1.97
CA GLY A 53 -34.31 -15.97 -1.73
C GLY A 53 -32.81 -15.79 -1.94
N GLY A 54 -32.34 -15.87 -3.18
CA GLY A 54 -30.93 -15.65 -3.52
C GLY A 54 -30.48 -14.25 -3.07
N ARG A 55 -29.60 -14.19 -2.08
CA ARG A 55 -28.98 -12.93 -1.66
C ARG A 55 -27.94 -12.53 -2.71
N GLU A 56 -28.13 -11.38 -3.33
CA GLU A 56 -27.18 -10.83 -4.30
C GLU A 56 -25.96 -10.28 -3.56
N PRO A 57 -24.76 -10.87 -3.68
CA PRO A 57 -23.62 -10.40 -2.93
C PRO A 57 -23.10 -9.10 -3.55
N VAL A 58 -22.77 -8.15 -2.67
CA VAL A 58 -22.27 -6.82 -3.02
C VAL A 58 -20.84 -6.68 -2.52
N LEU A 59 -19.98 -6.14 -3.38
CA LEU A 59 -18.60 -5.83 -3.04
C LEU A 59 -18.47 -4.34 -2.77
N LEU A 60 -18.18 -3.99 -1.52
CA LEU A 60 -17.88 -2.64 -1.08
C LEU A 60 -16.39 -2.55 -0.78
N VAL A 61 -15.70 -1.61 -1.43
CA VAL A 61 -14.25 -1.41 -1.26
C VAL A 61 -13.91 0.05 -1.15
N SER A 62 -12.87 0.34 -0.37
CA SER A 62 -12.35 1.68 -0.13
C SER A 62 -10.89 1.78 -0.50
N GLY A 63 -10.46 2.97 -0.96
CA GLY A 63 -9.06 3.26 -1.24
C GLY A 63 -8.47 2.32 -2.30
N MET A 64 -7.23 1.90 -2.10
CA MET A 64 -6.51 1.00 -3.03
C MET A 64 -7.24 -0.33 -3.28
N GLY A 65 -8.12 -0.77 -2.38
CA GLY A 65 -8.92 -1.99 -2.56
C GLY A 65 -9.77 -1.97 -3.83
N GLY A 66 -10.24 -0.79 -4.27
CA GLY A 66 -10.94 -0.63 -5.55
C GLY A 66 -10.01 -0.78 -6.76
N SER A 67 -8.80 -0.24 -6.69
CA SER A 67 -7.81 -0.38 -7.78
C SER A 67 -7.31 -1.82 -7.93
N VAL A 68 -7.21 -2.60 -6.86
CA VAL A 68 -6.74 -4.02 -6.94
C VAL A 68 -7.78 -4.94 -7.60
N LEU A 69 -9.06 -4.70 -7.37
CA LEU A 69 -10.15 -5.48 -8.00
C LEU A 69 -10.35 -5.15 -9.48
N HIS A 70 -9.81 -4.00 -9.89
CA HIS A 70 -9.76 -3.56 -11.28
C HIS A 70 -8.99 -4.57 -12.14
N ALA A 71 -8.08 -5.40 -11.64
CA ALA A 71 -7.18 -6.29 -12.42
C ALA A 71 -7.78 -7.48 -13.22
N ARG A 72 -9.04 -7.48 -13.66
CA ARG A 72 -9.68 -8.65 -14.30
C ARG A 72 -9.76 -8.52 -15.83
N ARG A 73 -8.83 -9.16 -16.54
CA ARG A 73 -8.87 -9.28 -18.02
C ARG A 73 -9.31 -10.68 -18.50
N ARG A 74 -10.11 -10.67 -19.57
CA ARG A 74 -10.74 -11.82 -20.27
C ARG A 74 -9.79 -12.64 -21.17
N SER A 75 -8.56 -12.19 -21.39
CA SER A 75 -7.73 -12.70 -22.49
C SER A 75 -6.72 -13.80 -22.10
N SER A 76 -6.89 -14.48 -20.96
CA SER A 76 -6.15 -15.72 -20.68
C SER A 76 -7.07 -16.82 -20.14
N PRO A 77 -6.98 -18.08 -20.62
CA PRO A 77 -7.89 -19.16 -20.23
C PRO A 77 -7.90 -19.46 -18.72
N LYS A 78 -6.82 -19.10 -17.99
CA LYS A 78 -6.72 -19.25 -16.52
C LYS A 78 -7.36 -18.09 -15.74
N PHE A 79 -7.57 -16.93 -16.36
CA PHE A 79 -8.23 -15.77 -15.72
C PHE A 79 -9.69 -15.61 -16.12
N ASP A 80 -10.12 -16.21 -17.24
CA ASP A 80 -11.53 -16.28 -17.65
C ASP A 80 -12.39 -16.98 -16.58
N LEU A 81 -11.81 -17.98 -15.89
CA LEU A 81 -12.42 -18.61 -14.73
C LEU A 81 -12.67 -17.63 -13.57
N ARG A 82 -11.84 -16.59 -13.40
CA ARG A 82 -11.98 -15.58 -12.34
C ARG A 82 -13.01 -14.50 -12.67
N VAL A 83 -13.15 -14.13 -13.94
CA VAL A 83 -14.19 -13.19 -14.40
C VAL A 83 -15.56 -13.84 -14.28
N TRP A 84 -15.68 -15.11 -14.69
CA TRP A 84 -16.91 -15.87 -14.52
C TRP A 84 -17.26 -16.12 -13.06
N VAL A 85 -16.28 -16.54 -12.23
CA VAL A 85 -16.46 -16.64 -10.77
C VAL A 85 -16.88 -15.31 -10.17
N PHE A 86 -16.22 -14.20 -10.53
CA PHE A 86 -16.58 -12.89 -10.02
C PHE A 86 -18.02 -12.52 -10.37
N SER A 87 -18.41 -12.66 -11.63
CA SER A 87 -19.77 -12.33 -12.10
C SER A 87 -20.83 -13.25 -11.49
N LYS A 88 -20.46 -14.49 -11.15
CA LYS A 88 -21.33 -15.45 -10.47
C LYS A 88 -21.64 -15.01 -9.04
N TYR A 89 -20.71 -14.34 -8.37
CA TYR A 89 -20.81 -14.00 -6.96
C TYR A 89 -20.98 -12.50 -6.69
N VAL A 90 -20.73 -11.61 -7.63
CA VAL A 90 -20.80 -10.16 -7.41
C VAL A 90 -21.77 -9.56 -8.40
N ASN A 91 -22.84 -8.99 -7.88
CA ASN A 91 -23.85 -8.29 -8.69
C ASN A 91 -23.60 -6.78 -8.69
N LYS A 92 -23.14 -6.24 -7.56
CA LYS A 92 -22.81 -4.82 -7.41
C LYS A 92 -21.41 -4.65 -6.89
N TRP A 93 -20.69 -3.68 -7.46
CA TRP A 93 -19.40 -3.24 -6.99
C TRP A 93 -19.46 -1.74 -6.70
N ILE A 94 -19.22 -1.37 -5.44
CA ILE A 94 -19.22 0.02 -4.98
C ILE A 94 -17.80 0.36 -4.51
N CYS A 95 -17.22 1.39 -5.13
CA CYS A 95 -15.93 1.96 -4.75
C CYS A 95 -16.14 3.24 -3.94
N ILE A 96 -15.30 3.44 -2.91
CA ILE A 96 -15.22 4.67 -2.11
C ILE A 96 -13.77 5.15 -2.11
N ALA A 97 -13.53 6.41 -2.50
CA ALA A 97 -12.22 7.06 -2.40
C ALA A 97 -11.09 6.29 -3.13
N CYS A 98 -11.37 5.68 -4.27
CA CYS A 98 -10.41 4.82 -4.96
C CYS A 98 -9.46 5.60 -5.87
N PRO A 99 -8.12 5.51 -5.69
CA PRO A 99 -7.15 6.16 -6.57
C PRO A 99 -6.94 5.33 -7.84
N PHE A 100 -7.88 5.39 -8.79
CA PHE A 100 -7.79 4.56 -10.00
C PHE A 100 -6.54 4.88 -10.83
N GLN A 101 -6.08 6.14 -10.85
CA GLN A 101 -4.86 6.55 -11.57
C GLN A 101 -3.69 6.91 -10.64
N GLY A 102 -3.81 6.60 -9.34
CA GLY A 102 -2.81 6.93 -8.32
C GLY A 102 -3.12 8.22 -7.57
N ALA A 103 -2.25 8.57 -6.63
CA ALA A 103 -2.38 9.74 -5.75
C ALA A 103 -1.06 10.53 -5.74
N PRO A 104 -0.80 11.38 -6.75
CA PRO A 104 0.53 11.87 -7.06
C PRO A 104 1.31 12.49 -5.90
N GLY A 105 0.75 13.52 -5.25
CA GLY A 105 1.46 14.24 -4.20
C GLY A 105 1.72 13.35 -2.99
N CYS A 106 0.67 12.70 -2.47
CA CYS A 106 0.78 11.84 -1.30
C CYS A 106 1.74 10.66 -1.50
N ILE A 107 1.75 10.05 -2.70
CA ILE A 107 2.52 8.84 -2.96
C ILE A 107 3.98 9.14 -3.29
N ASN A 108 4.24 10.17 -4.12
CA ASN A 108 5.61 10.63 -4.34
C ASN A 108 6.24 11.04 -3.00
N ASP A 109 5.48 11.72 -2.15
CA ASP A 109 5.96 12.12 -0.84
C ASP A 109 6.24 10.93 0.09
N SER A 110 5.29 9.99 0.14
CA SER A 110 5.42 8.76 0.93
C SER A 110 6.67 7.96 0.56
N LEU A 111 7.02 7.93 -0.72
CA LEU A 111 8.18 7.20 -1.24
C LEU A 111 9.50 7.92 -0.96
N LEU A 112 9.52 9.26 -1.00
CA LEU A 112 10.76 10.05 -0.95
C LEU A 112 11.13 10.47 0.46
N THR A 113 10.18 10.98 1.24
CA THR A 113 10.47 11.52 2.57
C THR A 113 9.55 10.95 3.65
N GLY A 114 8.52 10.20 3.25
CA GLY A 114 7.47 9.64 4.10
C GLY A 114 6.33 10.64 4.31
N LEU A 115 5.07 10.21 4.27
CA LEU A 115 3.93 11.13 4.46
C LEU A 115 3.54 11.22 5.94
N GLN A 116 3.12 12.41 6.39
CA GLN A 116 2.55 12.61 7.72
C GLN A 116 1.10 13.05 7.59
N PHE A 117 0.19 12.29 8.19
CA PHE A 117 -1.26 12.55 8.11
C PHE A 117 -1.77 13.47 9.24
N VAL A 118 -0.91 13.83 10.18
CA VAL A 118 -1.23 14.67 11.34
C VAL A 118 -0.14 15.71 11.46
N TYR A 119 -0.52 16.99 11.49
CA TYR A 119 0.40 18.11 11.54
C TYR A 119 0.34 18.81 12.91
N GLY A 120 1.31 19.69 13.18
CA GLY A 120 1.32 20.47 14.43
C GLY A 120 1.72 19.64 15.66
N PHE A 121 1.25 20.06 16.84
CA PHE A 121 1.63 19.41 18.10
C PHE A 121 1.18 17.94 18.19
N GLU A 122 0.07 17.57 17.54
CA GLU A 122 -0.40 16.19 17.60
C GLU A 122 0.56 15.22 16.89
N SER A 123 1.35 15.70 15.92
CA SER A 123 2.27 14.87 15.14
C SER A 123 3.32 14.16 15.99
N PHE A 124 3.64 14.69 17.18
CA PHE A 124 4.58 14.08 18.14
C PHE A 124 4.06 12.77 18.75
N PHE A 125 2.75 12.53 18.70
CA PHE A 125 2.13 11.30 19.20
C PHE A 125 1.95 10.23 18.12
N PHE A 126 2.41 10.49 16.89
CA PHE A 126 2.29 9.58 15.76
C PHE A 126 3.65 9.15 15.21
N VAL A 127 3.62 8.17 14.30
CA VAL A 127 4.80 7.71 13.57
C VAL A 127 5.45 8.91 12.86
N SER A 128 6.74 9.11 13.10
CA SER A 128 7.49 10.21 12.48
C SER A 128 7.56 10.03 10.97
N ARG A 129 7.72 11.14 10.25
CA ARG A 129 7.86 11.16 8.79
C ARG A 129 8.92 10.18 8.28
N TRP A 130 10.10 10.22 8.90
CA TRP A 130 11.19 9.31 8.56
C TRP A 130 10.88 7.85 8.88
N ALA A 131 10.23 7.55 10.01
CA ALA A 131 9.84 6.17 10.30
C ALA A 131 8.80 5.67 9.29
N MET A 132 7.87 6.52 8.86
CA MET A 132 6.90 6.20 7.81
C MET A 132 7.61 5.91 6.48
N HIS A 133 8.56 6.75 6.06
CA HIS A 133 9.40 6.50 4.88
C HIS A 133 10.03 5.11 4.90
N GLN A 134 10.68 4.75 6.01
CA GLN A 134 11.34 3.45 6.15
C GLN A 134 10.37 2.25 6.09
N LEU A 135 9.12 2.43 6.51
CA LEU A 135 8.07 1.40 6.38
C LEU A 135 7.52 1.28 4.96
N LEU A 136 7.52 2.38 4.21
CA LEU A 136 6.82 2.51 2.94
C LEU A 136 7.72 2.34 1.70
N VAL A 137 9.02 2.60 1.82
CA VAL A 137 9.97 2.60 0.68
C VAL A 137 10.06 1.26 -0.05
N GLU A 138 9.74 0.15 0.62
CA GLU A 138 9.70 -1.22 0.05
C GLU A 138 8.27 -1.75 -0.12
N CYS A 139 7.25 -0.94 0.19
CA CYS A 139 5.86 -1.38 0.20
C CYS A 139 5.26 -1.38 -1.21
N PRO A 140 4.84 -2.53 -1.78
CA PRO A 140 4.36 -2.59 -3.17
C PRO A 140 3.19 -1.66 -3.47
N SER A 141 2.31 -1.41 -2.50
CA SER A 141 1.16 -0.52 -2.65
C SER A 141 1.56 0.92 -2.99
N ILE A 142 2.69 1.40 -2.47
CA ILE A 142 3.21 2.74 -2.77
C ILE A 142 3.59 2.83 -4.24
N TYR A 143 4.27 1.82 -4.76
CA TYR A 143 4.64 1.76 -6.18
C TYR A 143 3.40 1.62 -7.08
N GLU A 144 2.40 0.84 -6.67
CA GLU A 144 1.15 0.66 -7.41
C GLU A 144 0.29 1.93 -7.48
N MET A 145 0.38 2.79 -6.46
CA MET A 145 -0.36 4.06 -6.38
C MET A 145 0.42 5.27 -6.90
N LEU A 146 1.64 5.07 -7.43
CA LEU A 146 2.34 6.13 -8.18
C LEU A 146 1.45 6.64 -9.33
N PRO A 147 1.64 7.90 -9.76
CA PRO A 147 0.89 8.44 -10.89
C PRO A 147 0.95 7.50 -12.10
N ASN A 148 -0.21 7.15 -12.66
CA ASN A 148 -0.22 6.35 -13.87
C ASN A 148 0.42 7.14 -15.02
N LEU A 149 1.57 6.65 -15.51
CA LEU A 149 2.34 7.27 -16.58
C LEU A 149 1.64 7.21 -17.94
N ASN A 150 0.72 6.25 -18.12
CA ASN A 150 -0.04 6.07 -19.35
C ASN A 150 -1.38 6.80 -19.33
N PHE A 151 -1.76 7.38 -18.19
CA PHE A 151 -3.00 8.14 -18.07
C PHE A 151 -2.81 9.56 -18.60
N ASN A 152 -3.78 10.03 -19.37
CA ASN A 152 -3.76 11.38 -19.96
C ASN A 152 -4.30 12.39 -18.94
N TRP A 153 -3.48 12.73 -17.96
CA TRP A 153 -3.76 13.78 -16.99
C TRP A 153 -3.99 15.13 -17.70
N LYS A 154 -4.92 15.93 -17.20
CA LYS A 154 -5.17 17.30 -17.67
C LYS A 154 -3.91 18.15 -17.58
N GLU A 155 -3.20 18.04 -16.46
CA GLU A 155 -1.86 18.56 -16.24
C GLU A 155 -1.03 17.42 -15.67
N LYS A 156 0.17 17.16 -16.22
CA LYS A 156 0.95 16.01 -15.75
C LYS A 156 1.49 16.28 -14.34
N PRO A 157 1.29 15.39 -13.37
CA PRO A 157 1.92 15.53 -12.06
C PRO A 157 3.45 15.49 -12.19
N THR A 158 4.12 16.37 -11.45
CA THR A 158 5.58 16.53 -11.48
C THR A 158 6.20 16.43 -10.09
N ILE A 159 7.47 16.04 -10.07
CA ILE A 159 8.35 16.26 -8.92
C ILE A 159 9.22 17.46 -9.23
N GLN A 160 9.24 18.44 -8.34
CA GLN A 160 9.95 19.70 -8.53
C GLN A 160 11.08 19.81 -7.50
N VAL A 161 12.25 20.28 -7.93
CA VAL A 161 13.39 20.47 -7.05
C VAL A 161 14.10 21.77 -7.37
N TRP A 162 14.27 22.63 -6.38
CA TRP A 162 15.16 23.78 -6.48
C TRP A 162 16.61 23.31 -6.49
N ARG A 163 17.35 23.59 -7.56
CA ARG A 163 18.74 23.13 -7.74
C ARG A 163 19.66 24.28 -8.12
N LYS A 164 20.93 24.17 -7.74
CA LYS A 164 21.99 25.03 -8.29
C LYS A 164 22.43 24.47 -9.65
N ASN A 165 22.44 25.33 -10.66
CA ASN A 165 22.96 24.99 -11.98
C ASN A 165 24.46 25.33 -12.06
N PRO A 166 25.37 24.35 -12.09
CA PRO A 166 26.82 24.62 -12.16
C PRO A 166 27.25 25.29 -13.46
N GLU A 167 26.48 25.10 -14.55
CA GLU A 167 26.76 25.67 -15.87
C GLU A 167 26.33 27.13 -15.98
N LYS A 168 25.46 27.60 -15.07
CA LYS A 168 24.97 28.98 -14.98
C LYS A 168 25.47 29.69 -13.72
N ASP A 169 26.77 29.56 -13.42
CA ASP A 169 27.42 30.23 -12.27
C ASP A 169 26.75 29.92 -10.90
N GLY A 170 26.17 28.73 -10.76
CA GLY A 170 25.48 28.33 -9.55
C GLY A 170 24.09 28.96 -9.36
N ALA A 171 23.53 29.59 -10.40
CA ALA A 171 22.16 30.12 -10.39
C ALA A 171 21.15 29.05 -9.94
N VAL A 172 20.20 29.47 -9.13
CA VAL A 172 19.18 28.57 -8.57
C VAL A 172 17.99 28.52 -9.53
N GLU A 173 17.59 27.31 -9.91
CA GLU A 173 16.47 27.07 -10.82
C GLU A 173 15.57 25.94 -10.31
N LEU A 174 14.28 26.04 -10.61
CA LEU A 174 13.31 25.00 -10.32
C LEU A 174 13.34 23.97 -11.45
N VAL A 175 13.86 22.77 -11.17
CA VAL A 175 13.91 21.66 -12.11
C VAL A 175 12.68 20.78 -11.91
N GLN A 176 11.98 20.48 -13.00
CA GLN A 176 10.80 19.62 -12.99
C GLN A 176 11.15 18.25 -13.57
N TYR A 177 10.71 17.20 -12.88
CA TYR A 177 10.85 15.81 -13.29
C TYR A 177 9.46 15.28 -13.65
N GLU A 178 9.24 15.01 -14.93
CA GLU A 178 8.03 14.39 -15.46
C GLU A 178 8.12 12.86 -15.43
N ALA A 179 7.02 12.19 -15.80
CA ALA A 179 6.84 10.74 -15.86
C ALA A 179 8.05 9.92 -16.35
N SER A 180 8.71 10.34 -17.44
CA SER A 180 9.88 9.63 -18.01
C SER A 180 11.12 9.71 -17.11
N ASP A 181 11.25 10.79 -16.34
CA ASP A 181 12.44 11.11 -15.57
C ASP A 181 12.31 10.74 -14.10
N CYS A 182 11.07 10.54 -13.60
CA CYS A 182 10.77 10.17 -12.22
C CYS A 182 11.52 8.93 -11.74
N VAL A 183 11.68 7.90 -12.58
CA VAL A 183 12.43 6.69 -12.19
C VAL A 183 13.89 7.02 -11.92
N SER A 184 14.53 7.75 -12.83
CA SER A 184 15.93 8.18 -12.66
C SER A 184 16.10 9.13 -11.46
N PHE A 185 15.06 9.92 -11.18
CA PHE A 185 15.01 10.76 -9.99
C PHE A 185 14.96 9.92 -8.72
N PHE A 186 14.05 8.95 -8.62
CA PHE A 186 13.94 8.07 -7.45
C PHE A 186 15.24 7.30 -7.19
N GLU A 187 15.87 6.75 -8.23
CA GLU A 187 17.17 6.09 -8.10
C GLU A 187 18.21 7.03 -7.50
N LYS A 188 18.30 8.28 -7.97
CA LYS A 188 19.26 9.26 -7.46
C LYS A 188 18.91 9.74 -6.04
N ALA A 189 17.64 9.93 -5.73
CA ALA A 189 17.18 10.40 -4.43
C ALA A 189 17.35 9.34 -3.34
N LEU A 190 17.08 8.07 -3.66
CA LEU A 190 17.14 6.96 -2.71
C LEU A 190 18.46 6.20 -2.69
N ARG A 191 19.44 6.54 -3.55
CA ARG A 191 20.70 5.76 -3.67
C ARG A 191 21.48 5.57 -2.37
N ASN A 192 21.40 6.55 -1.47
CA ASN A 192 22.08 6.54 -0.17
C ASN A 192 21.09 6.30 0.99
N ASN A 193 19.85 5.88 0.69
CA ASN A 193 18.86 5.63 1.72
C ASN A 193 19.22 4.38 2.52
N GLU A 194 19.25 4.51 3.85
CA GLU A 194 19.68 3.47 4.77
C GLU A 194 18.76 3.40 5.99
N LEU A 195 18.47 2.18 6.46
CA LEU A 195 17.85 1.89 7.74
C LEU A 195 18.92 1.46 8.74
N THR A 196 18.87 1.98 9.97
CA THR A 196 19.66 1.43 11.08
C THR A 196 18.83 0.45 11.89
N TYR A 197 19.19 -0.84 11.87
CA TYR A 197 18.54 -1.90 12.63
C TYR A 197 19.58 -2.65 13.48
N ASN A 198 19.39 -2.66 14.80
CA ASN A 198 20.33 -3.27 15.76
C ASN A 198 21.79 -2.82 15.57
N GLY A 199 22.00 -1.51 15.32
CA GLY A 199 23.32 -0.92 15.08
C GLY A 199 23.94 -1.25 13.72
N LYS A 200 23.24 -2.00 12.86
CA LYS A 200 23.67 -2.28 11.49
C LYS A 200 22.93 -1.38 10.51
N LYS A 201 23.66 -0.86 9.52
CA LYS A 201 23.08 -0.13 8.39
C LYS A 201 22.63 -1.12 7.32
N VAL A 202 21.41 -0.95 6.84
CA VAL A 202 20.79 -1.72 5.77
C VAL A 202 20.42 -0.75 4.66
N ALA A 203 20.99 -0.93 3.47
CA ALA A 203 20.65 -0.08 2.32
C ALA A 203 19.22 -0.40 1.86
N LEU A 204 18.43 0.65 1.63
CA LEU A 204 17.07 0.60 1.11
C LEU A 204 16.93 1.54 -0.11
N PRO A 205 17.66 1.29 -1.20
CA PRO A 205 17.56 2.12 -2.40
C PRO A 205 16.19 1.97 -3.07
N PHE A 206 15.92 2.79 -4.09
CA PHE A 206 14.71 2.62 -4.90
C PHE A 206 14.59 1.19 -5.43
N ASN A 207 13.46 0.53 -5.13
CA ASN A 207 13.31 -0.88 -5.45
C ASN A 207 12.75 -1.07 -6.86
N MET A 208 13.66 -1.23 -7.81
CA MET A 208 13.31 -1.44 -9.23
C MET A 208 12.48 -2.72 -9.46
N SER A 209 12.64 -3.75 -8.63
CA SER A 209 11.88 -5.00 -8.77
C SER A 209 10.42 -4.79 -8.41
N VAL A 210 10.15 -4.09 -7.31
CA VAL A 210 8.80 -3.73 -6.88
C VAL A 210 8.18 -2.75 -7.88
N PHE A 211 8.94 -1.77 -8.37
CA PHE A 211 8.46 -0.86 -9.42
C PHE A 211 8.04 -1.59 -10.70
N LYS A 212 8.85 -2.55 -11.18
CA LYS A 212 8.52 -3.37 -12.35
C LYS A 212 7.26 -4.20 -12.13
N TRP A 213 7.08 -4.75 -10.93
CA TRP A 213 5.84 -5.43 -10.58
C TRP A 213 4.66 -4.45 -10.61
N ALA A 214 4.75 -3.31 -9.93
CA ALA A 214 3.67 -2.32 -9.92
C ALA A 214 3.29 -1.82 -11.34
N THR A 215 4.28 -1.68 -12.23
CA THR A 215 4.07 -1.36 -13.65
C THR A 215 3.28 -2.46 -14.36
N GLU A 216 3.58 -3.72 -14.09
CA GLU A 216 2.81 -4.85 -14.63
C GLU A 216 1.40 -4.93 -14.02
N THR A 217 1.25 -4.68 -12.72
CA THR A 217 -0.07 -4.53 -12.08
C THR A 217 -0.87 -3.47 -12.82
N ARG A 218 -0.29 -2.28 -13.04
CA ARG A 218 -0.92 -1.17 -13.77
C ARG A 218 -1.36 -1.57 -15.17
N ARG A 219 -0.49 -2.25 -15.92
CA ARG A 219 -0.82 -2.78 -17.25
C ARG A 219 -2.03 -3.72 -17.22
N ILE A 220 -2.17 -4.53 -16.17
CA ILE A 220 -3.33 -5.41 -16.00
C ILE A 220 -4.59 -4.59 -15.68
N LEU A 221 -4.49 -3.58 -14.82
CA LEU A 221 -5.61 -2.67 -14.49
C LEU A 221 -6.11 -1.94 -15.74
N ASP A 222 -5.23 -1.27 -16.48
CA ASP A 222 -5.61 -0.44 -17.65
C ASP A 222 -6.36 -1.22 -18.74
N ASN A 223 -6.23 -2.55 -18.75
CA ASN A 223 -6.83 -3.44 -19.73
C ASN A 223 -8.03 -4.25 -19.20
N ALA A 224 -8.47 -3.97 -17.99
CA ALA A 224 -9.52 -4.75 -17.38
C ALA A 224 -10.91 -4.28 -17.78
N GLU A 225 -11.82 -5.25 -17.85
CA GLU A 225 -13.20 -5.02 -18.27
C GLU A 225 -14.12 -5.58 -17.18
N LEU A 226 -15.13 -4.79 -16.84
CA LEU A 226 -16.19 -5.25 -15.97
C LEU A 226 -17.27 -5.96 -16.80
N PRO A 227 -17.70 -7.17 -16.43
CA PRO A 227 -18.80 -7.85 -17.10
C PRO A 227 -20.10 -7.06 -16.99
N ASP A 228 -20.89 -7.02 -18.08
CA ASP A 228 -22.15 -6.25 -18.15
C ASP A 228 -23.19 -6.65 -17.08
N THR A 229 -23.03 -7.84 -16.50
CA THR A 229 -23.87 -8.35 -15.41
C THR A 229 -23.58 -7.69 -14.06
N VAL A 230 -22.46 -6.98 -13.91
CA VAL A 230 -22.07 -6.31 -12.65
C VAL A 230 -22.35 -4.82 -12.74
N SER A 231 -23.16 -4.32 -11.81
CA SER A 231 -23.40 -2.88 -11.67
C SER A 231 -22.28 -2.21 -10.88
N PHE A 232 -21.61 -1.25 -11.49
CA PHE A 232 -20.54 -0.48 -10.86
C PHE A 232 -21.01 0.88 -10.36
N TYR A 233 -20.56 1.28 -9.18
CA TYR A 233 -20.83 2.56 -8.55
C TYR A 233 -19.54 3.11 -7.95
N ASN A 234 -19.40 4.43 -7.96
CA ASN A 234 -18.20 5.10 -7.46
C ASN A 234 -18.58 6.31 -6.60
N ILE A 235 -18.00 6.40 -5.41
CA ILE A 235 -18.06 7.55 -4.51
C ILE A 235 -16.66 8.10 -4.38
N TYR A 236 -16.50 9.40 -4.62
CA TYR A 236 -15.22 10.09 -4.49
C TYR A 236 -15.39 11.36 -3.65
N GLY A 237 -14.33 11.77 -2.96
CA GLY A 237 -14.33 13.03 -2.22
C GLY A 237 -13.96 14.20 -3.13
N ARG A 238 -14.45 15.38 -2.77
CA ARG A 238 -14.25 16.64 -3.50
C ARG A 238 -14.29 17.82 -2.54
N SER A 239 -13.94 19.00 -3.05
CA SER A 239 -13.95 20.27 -2.34
C SER A 239 -12.85 20.36 -1.26
N TYR A 240 -11.76 19.61 -1.39
CA TYR A 240 -10.57 19.68 -0.54
C TYR A 240 -9.27 19.80 -1.34
N ASP A 241 -8.37 20.65 -0.85
CA ASP A 241 -7.02 20.81 -1.38
C ASP A 241 -6.26 19.49 -1.28
N THR A 242 -5.96 18.91 -2.44
CA THR A 242 -5.32 17.60 -2.55
C THR A 242 -3.93 17.71 -3.15
N PRO A 243 -2.88 17.25 -2.44
CA PRO A 243 -1.51 17.32 -2.93
C PRO A 243 -1.34 16.71 -4.32
N TYR A 244 -0.78 17.49 -5.25
CA TYR A 244 -0.62 17.10 -6.65
C TYR A 244 0.86 17.01 -7.04
N ASP A 245 1.54 18.14 -7.15
CA ASP A 245 3.00 18.18 -7.31
C ASP A 245 3.67 18.20 -5.94
N VAL A 246 4.89 17.66 -5.88
CA VAL A 246 5.78 17.79 -4.72
C VAL A 246 6.99 18.63 -5.09
N CYS A 247 7.34 19.59 -4.24
CA CYS A 247 8.45 20.51 -4.46
C CYS A 247 9.44 20.46 -3.30
N TYR A 248 10.71 20.19 -3.59
CA TYR A 248 11.77 20.04 -2.59
C TYR A 248 12.81 21.17 -2.69
N GLY A 249 13.29 21.62 -1.53
CA GLY A 249 14.20 22.77 -1.42
C GLY A 249 13.49 24.11 -1.62
N SER A 250 14.29 25.18 -1.68
CA SER A 250 13.81 26.54 -1.98
C SER A 250 14.86 27.30 -2.78
N GLU A 251 14.50 28.47 -3.30
CA GLU A 251 15.47 29.38 -3.93
C GLU A 251 16.62 29.74 -3.00
N SER A 252 16.34 29.94 -1.70
CA SER A 252 17.32 30.25 -0.66
C SER A 252 18.08 29.02 -0.13
N SER A 253 17.53 27.82 -0.30
CA SER A 253 18.09 26.56 0.18
C SER A 253 17.93 25.45 -0.87
N PRO A 254 18.61 25.55 -2.02
CA PRO A 254 18.49 24.59 -3.11
C PRO A 254 19.17 23.28 -2.77
N ILE A 255 18.67 22.19 -3.36
CA ILE A 255 19.23 20.85 -3.25
C ILE A 255 20.46 20.74 -4.16
N GLY A 256 21.62 20.49 -3.54
CA GLY A 256 22.85 20.23 -4.28
C GLY A 256 22.83 18.81 -4.83
N ASP A 257 22.73 17.86 -3.90
CA ASP A 257 22.71 16.44 -4.18
C ASP A 257 21.28 15.89 -4.05
N LEU A 258 20.77 15.22 -5.07
CA LEU A 258 19.42 14.64 -5.04
C LEU A 258 19.19 13.65 -3.89
N SER A 259 20.24 13.02 -3.33
CA SER A 259 20.06 12.17 -2.15
C SER A 259 19.65 12.93 -0.88
N GLU A 260 19.82 14.25 -0.87
CA GLU A 260 19.38 15.11 0.24
C GLU A 260 17.86 15.28 0.26
N VAL A 261 17.15 15.00 -0.85
CA VAL A 261 15.68 15.12 -0.95
C VAL A 261 14.99 14.38 0.19
N CYS A 262 15.44 13.17 0.51
CA CYS A 262 14.86 12.31 1.56
C CYS A 262 14.85 12.92 2.97
N HIS A 263 15.63 13.98 3.18
CA HIS A 263 15.80 14.66 4.46
C HIS A 263 15.22 16.07 4.47
N THR A 264 14.35 16.38 3.50
CA THR A 264 13.69 17.68 3.36
C THR A 264 12.20 17.59 3.66
N VAL A 265 11.56 18.75 3.76
CA VAL A 265 10.09 18.85 3.83
C VAL A 265 9.61 19.43 2.49
N PRO A 266 8.72 18.75 1.77
CA PRO A 266 8.16 19.25 0.53
C PRO A 266 7.16 20.37 0.78
N ALA A 267 7.06 21.25 -0.21
CA ALA A 267 5.86 22.00 -0.48
C ALA A 267 5.00 21.26 -1.52
N TYR A 268 3.70 21.56 -1.56
CA TYR A 268 2.79 20.97 -2.53
C TYR A 268 2.11 22.05 -3.37
N THR A 269 1.80 21.69 -4.61
CA THR A 269 0.66 22.29 -5.31
C THR A 269 -0.57 21.45 -5.03
N TYR A 270 -1.75 22.05 -5.21
CA TYR A 270 -3.02 21.40 -4.87
C TYR A 270 -3.98 21.43 -6.04
N VAL A 271 -4.76 20.37 -6.14
CA VAL A 271 -5.94 20.26 -7.02
C VAL A 271 -7.14 19.81 -6.18
N ASP A 272 -8.33 19.88 -6.77
CA ASP A 272 -9.54 19.40 -6.11
C ASP A 272 -9.53 17.87 -5.92
N GLY A 273 -9.98 17.42 -4.75
CA GLY A 273 -9.98 16.01 -4.32
C GLY A 273 -10.44 15.84 -2.88
N ASP A 274 -9.89 14.83 -2.21
CA ASP A 274 -10.27 14.41 -0.86
C ASP A 274 -9.13 14.52 0.18
N CYS A 275 -8.17 15.43 -0.04
CA CYS A 275 -6.89 15.54 0.67
C CYS A 275 -5.87 14.43 0.36
N THR A 276 -6.25 13.36 -0.35
CA THR A 276 -5.33 12.26 -0.71
C THR A 276 -5.35 11.97 -2.22
N VAL A 277 -6.53 11.81 -2.80
CA VAL A 277 -6.78 11.38 -4.17
C VAL A 277 -7.41 12.52 -4.95
N PRO A 278 -6.79 12.99 -6.05
CA PRO A 278 -7.41 13.98 -6.93
C PRO A 278 -8.69 13.45 -7.57
N ILE A 279 -9.69 14.33 -7.78
CA ILE A 279 -10.95 13.95 -8.45
C ILE A 279 -10.70 13.28 -9.79
N GLU A 280 -9.76 13.82 -10.57
CA GLU A 280 -9.41 13.29 -11.89
C GLU A 280 -9.01 11.80 -11.82
N SER A 281 -8.19 11.45 -10.82
CA SER A 281 -7.81 10.06 -10.56
C SER A 281 -8.99 9.23 -10.07
N ALA A 282 -9.78 9.76 -9.15
CA ALA A 282 -10.91 9.05 -8.55
C ALA A 282 -12.05 8.77 -9.53
N MET A 283 -12.23 9.61 -10.56
CA MET A 283 -13.23 9.44 -11.60
C MET A 283 -12.76 8.60 -12.78
N ALA A 284 -11.45 8.43 -12.95
CA ALA A 284 -10.84 7.70 -14.07
C ALA A 284 -10.81 6.18 -13.85
N ASP A 285 -11.95 5.62 -13.42
CA ASP A 285 -12.12 4.19 -13.19
C ASP A 285 -12.22 3.35 -14.47
N GLY A 286 -12.50 3.96 -15.62
CA GLY A 286 -12.56 3.27 -16.91
C GLY A 286 -13.79 2.38 -17.12
N PHE A 287 -14.78 2.36 -16.21
CA PHE A 287 -15.97 1.55 -16.30
C PHE A 287 -17.22 2.33 -16.73
N ALA A 288 -18.24 1.62 -17.20
CA ALA A 288 -19.58 2.18 -17.39
C ALA A 288 -20.35 2.22 -16.06
N ALA A 289 -19.95 3.12 -15.16
CA ALA A 289 -20.60 3.26 -13.86
C ALA A 289 -22.10 3.60 -14.00
N LYS A 290 -22.94 2.96 -13.18
CA LYS A 290 -24.36 3.32 -13.02
C LYS A 290 -24.52 4.70 -12.41
N GLU A 291 -23.63 5.05 -11.48
CA GLU A 291 -23.61 6.34 -10.83
C GLU A 291 -22.19 6.65 -10.32
N ARG A 292 -21.75 7.90 -10.47
CA ARG A 292 -20.56 8.45 -9.81
C ARG A 292 -20.99 9.65 -8.98
N VAL A 293 -20.67 9.66 -7.70
CA VAL A 293 -21.11 10.73 -6.79
C VAL A 293 -19.91 11.32 -6.08
N GLY A 294 -19.72 12.63 -6.26
CA GLY A 294 -18.78 13.41 -5.48
C GLY A 294 -19.42 13.84 -4.16
N VAL A 295 -18.75 13.59 -3.04
CA VAL A 295 -19.19 13.98 -1.70
C VAL A 295 -18.17 14.95 -1.11
N GLU A 296 -18.64 16.02 -0.48
CA GLU A 296 -17.77 17.02 0.16
C GLU A 296 -17.26 16.51 1.51
N ALA A 297 -16.31 15.58 1.46
CA ALA A 297 -15.63 15.03 2.63
C ALA A 297 -14.18 14.69 2.28
N ASP A 298 -13.30 14.76 3.28
CA ASP A 298 -11.94 14.26 3.15
C ASP A 298 -11.91 12.72 3.00
N HIS A 299 -10.76 12.19 2.61
CA HIS A 299 -10.55 10.80 2.24
C HIS A 299 -11.04 9.80 3.30
N ARG A 300 -10.84 10.12 4.58
CA ARG A 300 -11.29 9.27 5.70
C ARG A 300 -12.71 9.60 6.11
N GLY A 301 -13.08 10.88 6.05
CA GLY A 301 -14.40 11.42 6.35
C GLY A 301 -15.49 10.75 5.51
N LEU A 302 -15.20 10.39 4.25
CA LEU A 302 -16.12 9.64 3.38
C LEU A 302 -16.66 8.35 4.03
N LEU A 303 -15.88 7.65 4.85
CA LEU A 303 -16.32 6.40 5.49
C LEU A 303 -17.33 6.61 6.61
N SER A 304 -17.39 7.83 7.16
CA SER A 304 -18.29 8.23 8.23
C SER A 304 -19.36 9.23 7.78
N ASP A 305 -19.35 9.63 6.51
CA ASP A 305 -20.28 10.63 5.97
C ASP A 305 -21.71 10.07 5.83
N GLU A 306 -22.68 10.84 6.30
CA GLU A 306 -24.09 10.43 6.29
C GLU A 306 -24.65 10.33 4.87
N ASN A 307 -24.22 11.19 3.95
CA ASN A 307 -24.66 11.14 2.55
C ASN A 307 -24.10 9.88 1.86
N VAL A 308 -22.85 9.50 2.15
CA VAL A 308 -22.28 8.22 1.71
C VAL A 308 -23.14 7.06 2.22
N PHE A 309 -23.53 7.08 3.49
CA PHE A 309 -24.41 6.05 4.04
C PHE A 309 -25.79 6.00 3.37
N GLU A 310 -26.40 7.15 3.04
CA GLU A 310 -27.65 7.21 2.27
C GLU A 310 -27.51 6.65 0.85
N LEU A 311 -26.40 6.97 0.16
CA LEU A 311 -26.08 6.41 -1.16
C LEU A 311 -25.94 4.89 -1.11
N LEU A 312 -25.24 4.37 -0.10
CA LEU A 312 -25.12 2.93 0.12
C LEU A 312 -26.51 2.30 0.35
N LYS A 313 -27.37 2.87 1.21
CA LYS A 313 -28.74 2.37 1.40
C LYS A 313 -29.55 2.38 0.11
N LYS A 314 -29.45 3.44 -0.70
CA LYS A 314 -30.10 3.55 -2.01
C LYS A 314 -29.63 2.43 -2.95
N TRP A 315 -28.33 2.24 -3.13
CA TRP A 315 -27.78 1.27 -4.09
C TRP A 315 -27.90 -0.19 -3.64
N LEU A 316 -27.93 -0.43 -2.33
CA LEU A 316 -28.20 -1.74 -1.73
C LEU A 316 -29.70 -2.08 -1.69
N GLY A 317 -30.60 -1.15 -2.04
CA GLY A 317 -32.04 -1.36 -1.95
C GLY A 317 -32.56 -1.44 -0.51
N ALA A 318 -31.79 -0.93 0.46
CA ALA A 318 -32.13 -0.88 1.87
C ALA A 318 -32.87 0.42 2.27
N SER A 319 -33.20 1.28 1.29
CA SER A 319 -34.02 2.46 1.53
C SER A 319 -35.42 2.05 2.00
N GLU A 320 -35.90 2.65 3.09
CA GLU A 320 -37.20 2.33 3.69
C GLU A 320 -38.33 2.54 2.67
N LYS A 321 -38.86 1.45 2.10
CA LYS A 321 -40.17 1.45 1.44
C LYS A 321 -41.20 0.80 2.35
N ALA A 322 -41.76 1.57 3.30
CA ALA A 322 -43.18 1.56 3.69
C ALA A 322 -43.44 2.49 4.89
N PRO A 323 -44.59 3.21 4.94
CA PRO A 323 -44.97 4.01 6.09
C PRO A 323 -45.20 3.08 7.29
N ARG A 324 -44.71 3.51 8.47
CA ARG A 324 -45.04 2.86 9.75
C ARG A 324 -46.56 2.75 9.85
N ARG A 325 -47.11 1.55 9.65
CA ARG A 325 -48.46 1.23 10.13
C ARG A 325 -48.39 1.34 11.64
N CYS A 326 -48.81 2.49 12.15
CA CYS A 326 -49.04 2.72 13.56
C CYS A 326 -50.16 1.77 13.99
N LEU A 327 -49.82 0.54 14.37
CA LEU A 327 -50.70 -0.30 15.15
C LEU A 327 -50.72 0.31 16.54
N SER A 328 -51.70 1.18 16.79
CA SER A 328 -52.00 1.69 18.13
C SER A 328 -52.43 0.53 19.02
N ARG A 329 -51.48 -0.18 19.63
CA ARG A 329 -51.75 -1.01 20.80
C ARG A 329 -51.68 -0.09 22.01
N LYS A 330 -52.85 0.38 22.44
CA LYS A 330 -52.99 0.98 23.77
C LYS A 330 -52.51 -0.04 24.82
N PRO A 331 -51.61 0.33 25.74
CA PRO A 331 -51.25 -0.56 26.84
C PRO A 331 -52.43 -0.66 27.81
N ARG A 332 -52.90 -1.88 28.08
CA ARG A 332 -53.76 -2.15 29.25
C ARG A 332 -52.87 -2.07 30.47
N VAL A 333 -53.06 -1.03 31.29
CA VAL A 333 -52.58 -0.98 32.67
C VAL A 333 -53.38 -2.02 33.45
N VAL A 334 -52.67 -2.94 34.09
CA VAL A 334 -53.25 -3.83 35.10
C VAL A 334 -52.74 -3.31 36.43
N ASP A 335 -53.63 -2.71 37.20
CA ASP A 335 -53.35 -2.30 38.58
C ASP A 335 -53.27 -3.56 39.44
N LEU A 336 -52.15 -3.73 40.15
CA LEU A 336 -51.98 -4.77 41.16
C LEU A 336 -51.95 -4.11 42.54
N SER A 337 -53.15 -3.87 43.07
CA SER A 337 -53.36 -3.64 44.50
C SER A 337 -54.07 -4.86 45.09
N SER A 338 -53.32 -5.69 45.82
CA SER A 338 -53.78 -6.50 46.97
C SER A 338 -52.55 -7.04 47.70
#